data_AF-A0AAV2M331-F1
#
_entry.id   AF-A0AAV2M331-F1
#
_cell.length_a   1.000
_cell.length_b   1.000
_cell.length_c   1.000
_cell.angle_alpha   90.00
_cell.angle_beta   90.00
_cell.angle_gamma   90.00
#
_symmetry.space_group_name_H-M   'P 1'
#
loop_
_entity.id
_entity.type
_entity.pdbx_description
1 polymer ?
#
loop_
_entity_poly.entity_id
_entity_poly.type
_entity_poly.pdbx_seq_one_letter_code
_entity_poly.pdbx_strand_id
1 'polypeptide(L)'
;MGALRYRAPEILEGSVNLNSDWSLQADVYSLGLVLWEIWMRCSDLFTGAAVPLHLLPYEQELGPTVSLEQLRQFVSFMNQRPSLPATWGQHLQSPDVQDLLSCCWDSEPDARPSAACVENRLSLFTV
;
A
#
# COMPACT_ATOMS: atom_id res chain seq x y z
N MET A 1 19.35 -0.73 -2.97
CA MET A 1 18.20 -1.50 -3.51
C MET A 1 17.23 -1.75 -2.36
N GLY A 2 15.98 -1.27 -2.47
CA GLY A 2 14.94 -1.53 -1.47
C GLY A 2 14.41 -2.97 -1.52
N ALA A 3 13.65 -3.35 -0.49
CA ALA A 3 13.00 -4.65 -0.39
C ALA A 3 12.02 -4.86 -1.55
N LEU A 4 12.07 -6.05 -2.17
CA LEU A 4 11.38 -6.33 -3.44
C LEU A 4 9.86 -6.09 -3.38
N ARG A 5 9.22 -6.46 -2.27
CA ARG A 5 7.77 -6.33 -2.03
C ARG A 5 7.26 -4.89 -1.98
N TYR A 6 8.15 -3.92 -1.75
CA TYR A 6 7.76 -2.52 -1.55
C TYR A 6 7.98 -1.66 -2.80
N ARG A 7 8.50 -2.26 -3.89
CA ARG A 7 8.84 -1.52 -5.10
C ARG A 7 7.57 -1.19 -5.89
N ALA A 8 7.48 0.07 -6.29
CA ALA A 8 6.41 0.57 -7.15
C ALA A 8 6.42 -0.11 -8.54
N PRO A 9 5.28 -0.16 -9.25
CA PRO A 9 5.12 -0.80 -10.56
C PRO A 9 6.20 -0.40 -11.57
N GLU A 10 6.51 0.90 -11.66
CA GLU A 10 7.51 1.47 -12.56
C GLU A 10 8.94 0.96 -12.27
N ILE A 11 9.24 0.63 -11.01
CA ILE A 11 10.51 0.04 -10.61
C ILE A 11 10.54 -1.46 -10.92
N LEU A 12 9.41 -2.16 -10.74
CA LEU A 12 9.28 -3.58 -11.05
C LEU A 12 9.40 -3.85 -12.55
N GLU A 13 8.91 -2.93 -13.38
CA GLU A 13 8.99 -2.99 -14.83
C GLU A 13 10.33 -2.48 -15.39
N GLY A 14 11.10 -1.74 -14.59
CA GLY A 14 12.31 -1.06 -15.05
C GLY A 14 12.01 0.17 -15.93
N SER A 15 10.78 0.68 -15.88
CA SER A 15 10.26 1.82 -16.65
C SER A 15 10.38 3.13 -15.86
N VAL A 16 11.56 3.41 -15.30
CA VAL A 16 11.79 4.65 -14.54
C VAL A 16 12.12 5.83 -15.45
N ASN A 17 11.25 6.83 -15.51
CA ASN A 17 11.54 8.11 -16.15
C ASN A 17 12.50 8.91 -15.27
N LEU A 18 13.65 9.35 -15.79
CA LEU A 18 14.70 10.04 -15.02
C LEU A 18 14.37 11.49 -14.57
N ASN A 19 13.08 11.85 -14.46
CA ASN A 19 12.68 13.14 -13.91
C ASN A 19 12.99 13.20 -12.39
N SER A 20 12.93 14.35 -11.73
CA SER A 20 13.26 14.43 -10.30
C SER A 20 12.24 13.74 -9.39
N ASP A 21 10.98 13.65 -9.83
CA ASP A 21 9.86 13.45 -8.91
C ASP A 21 9.39 11.98 -8.79
N TRP A 22 9.77 11.10 -9.73
CA TRP A 22 9.38 9.67 -9.67
C TRP A 22 9.91 8.98 -8.41
N SER A 23 11.08 9.40 -7.91
CA SER A 23 11.69 8.82 -6.71
C SER A 23 10.82 9.06 -5.47
N LEU A 24 10.28 10.27 -5.33
CA LEU A 24 9.35 10.63 -4.26
C LEU A 24 8.03 9.86 -4.39
N GLN A 25 7.53 9.68 -5.61
CA GLN A 25 6.30 8.92 -5.83
C GLN A 25 6.47 7.43 -5.58
N ALA A 26 7.65 6.87 -5.84
CA ALA A 26 7.97 5.49 -5.46
C ALA A 26 8.07 5.32 -3.93
N ASP A 27 8.54 6.35 -3.22
CA ASP A 27 8.56 6.36 -1.76
C ASP A 27 7.14 6.43 -1.19
N VAL A 28 6.24 7.22 -1.80
CA VAL A 28 4.80 7.28 -1.42
C VAL A 28 4.12 5.93 -1.62
N TYR A 29 4.43 5.22 -2.72
CA TYR A 29 3.94 3.87 -2.94
C TYR A 29 4.38 2.91 -1.82
N SER A 30 5.68 2.96 -1.49
CA SER A 30 6.26 2.16 -0.40
C SER A 30 5.60 2.50 0.94
N LEU A 31 5.35 3.78 1.20
CA LEU A 31 4.63 4.26 2.38
C LEU A 31 3.20 3.72 2.44
N GLY A 32 2.47 3.67 1.32
CA GLY A 32 1.14 3.07 1.26
C GLY A 32 1.11 1.62 1.73
N LEU A 33 2.12 0.82 1.33
CA LEU A 33 2.25 -0.56 1.79
C LEU A 33 2.58 -0.67 3.28
N VAL A 34 3.43 0.23 3.80
CA VAL A 34 3.73 0.28 5.24
C VAL A 34 2.50 0.69 6.06
N LEU A 35 1.71 1.66 5.58
CA LEU A 35 0.45 2.05 6.21
C LEU A 35 -0.54 0.89 6.25
N TRP A 36 -0.62 0.10 5.18
CA TRP A 36 -1.40 -1.13 5.16
C TRP A 36 -0.95 -2.11 6.25
N GLU A 37 0.36 -2.35 6.41
CA GLU A 37 0.87 -3.24 7.47
C GLU A 37 0.52 -2.74 8.88
N ILE A 38 0.62 -1.43 9.11
CA ILE A 38 0.26 -0.80 10.39
C ILE A 38 -1.24 -0.99 10.67
N TRP A 39 -2.09 -0.72 9.68
CA TRP A 39 -3.54 -0.82 9.85
C TRP A 39 -4.06 -2.25 9.94
N MET A 40 -3.40 -3.22 9.29
CA MET A 40 -3.67 -4.65 9.49
C MET A 40 -3.43 -5.11 10.94
N ARG A 41 -2.72 -4.30 11.74
CA ARG A 41 -2.46 -4.54 13.16
C ARG A 41 -3.22 -3.60 14.10
N CYS A 42 -4.03 -2.70 13.58
CA CYS A 42 -4.84 -1.77 14.36
C CYS A 42 -6.13 -2.44 14.85
N SER A 43 -6.26 -2.70 16.16
CA SER A 43 -7.43 -3.37 16.75
C SER A 43 -8.75 -2.66 16.48
N ASP A 44 -8.71 -1.33 16.38
CA ASP A 44 -9.91 -0.50 16.21
C ASP A 44 -10.56 -0.71 14.82
N LEU A 45 -9.78 -1.16 13.83
CA LEU A 45 -10.29 -1.53 12.50
C LEU A 45 -10.88 -2.96 12.45
N PHE A 46 -10.75 -3.75 13.52
CA PHE A 46 -11.28 -5.11 13.63
C PHE A 46 -12.31 -5.22 14.75
N THR A 47 -13.30 -4.32 14.77
CA THR A 47 -14.37 -4.34 15.77
C THR A 47 -15.12 -5.67 15.75
N GLY A 48 -15.06 -6.43 16.85
CA GLY A 48 -15.72 -7.73 16.96
C GLY A 48 -15.03 -8.88 16.21
N ALA A 49 -13.85 -8.67 15.65
CA ALA A 49 -13.04 -9.69 14.98
C ALA A 49 -11.63 -9.78 15.59
N ALA A 50 -10.97 -10.93 15.42
CA ALA A 50 -9.57 -11.06 15.82
C ALA A 50 -8.66 -10.31 14.83
N VAL A 51 -7.69 -9.56 15.35
CA VAL A 51 -6.68 -8.90 14.52
C VAL A 51 -5.80 -9.98 13.85
N PRO A 52 -5.69 -10.00 12.51
CA PRO A 52 -4.97 -11.03 11.76
C PRO A 52 -3.48 -10.98 12.07
N LEU A 53 -2.78 -12.12 11.99
CA LEU A 53 -1.32 -12.16 12.17
C LEU A 53 -0.61 -11.19 11.21
N HIS A 54 0.53 -10.65 11.66
CA HIS A 54 1.35 -9.80 10.82
C HIS A 54 1.87 -10.59 9.61
N LEU A 55 1.70 -10.02 8.43
CA LEU A 55 2.16 -10.53 7.15
C LEU A 55 2.82 -9.38 6.38
N LEU A 56 3.85 -9.69 5.61
CA LEU A 56 4.46 -8.72 4.70
C LEU A 56 3.50 -8.42 3.53
N PRO A 57 3.67 -7.27 2.84
CA PRO A 57 2.89 -6.98 1.65
C PRO A 57 2.99 -8.11 0.62
N TYR A 58 1.86 -8.50 0.05
CA TYR A 58 1.73 -9.59 -0.92
C TYR A 58 2.03 -11.00 -0.38
N GLU A 59 2.28 -11.18 0.92
CA GLU A 59 2.59 -12.50 1.48
C GLU A 59 1.37 -13.42 1.49
N GLN A 60 0.18 -12.89 1.73
CA GLN A 60 -1.05 -13.65 1.67
C GLN A 60 -1.36 -14.14 0.25
N GLU A 61 -1.07 -13.31 -0.75
CA GLU A 61 -1.43 -13.54 -2.15
C GLU A 61 -0.38 -14.37 -2.89
N LEU A 62 0.91 -14.13 -2.61
CA LEU A 62 2.04 -14.71 -3.37
C LEU A 62 2.93 -15.62 -2.51
N GLY A 63 2.66 -15.75 -1.21
CA GLY A 63 3.44 -16.54 -0.26
C GLY A 63 4.68 -15.80 0.27
N PRO A 64 5.45 -16.43 1.18
CA PRO A 64 6.59 -15.81 1.87
C PRO A 64 7.82 -15.61 0.96
N THR A 65 8.00 -16.47 -0.05
CA THR A 65 9.09 -16.36 -1.04
C THR A 65 8.52 -15.96 -2.39
N VAL A 66 8.68 -14.69 -2.76
CA VAL A 66 8.15 -14.14 -4.01
C VAL A 66 9.27 -13.70 -4.95
N SER A 67 9.13 -14.03 -6.23
CA SER A 67 10.05 -13.59 -7.28
C SER A 67 9.67 -12.23 -7.87
N LEU A 68 10.62 -11.56 -8.53
CA LEU A 68 10.37 -10.30 -9.24
C LEU A 68 9.28 -10.47 -10.32
N GLU A 69 9.28 -11.58 -11.04
CA GLU A 69 8.32 -11.84 -12.12
C GLU A 69 6.90 -11.99 -11.58
N GLN A 70 6.72 -12.73 -10.48
CA GLN A 70 5.42 -12.88 -9.82
C GLN A 70 4.89 -11.53 -9.31
N LEU A 71 5.75 -10.71 -8.68
CA LEU A 71 5.37 -9.37 -8.25
C LEU A 71 5.01 -8.48 -9.43
N ARG A 72 5.81 -8.47 -10.49
CA ARG A 72 5.51 -7.70 -11.70
C ARG A 72 4.18 -8.12 -12.31
N GLN A 73 3.92 -9.43 -12.41
CA GLN A 73 2.63 -9.97 -12.89
C GLN A 73 1.46 -9.49 -12.04
N PHE A 74 1.57 -9.61 -10.72
CA PHE A 74 0.48 -9.29 -9.80
C PHE A 74 0.24 -7.78 -9.67
N VAL A 75 1.31 -7.00 -9.48
CA VAL A 75 1.25 -5.57 -9.20
C VAL A 75 1.05 -4.74 -10.46
N SER A 76 1.83 -4.99 -11.50
CA SER A 76 1.83 -4.16 -12.70
C SER A 76 0.80 -4.63 -13.73
N PHE A 77 0.79 -5.92 -14.07
CA PHE A 77 -0.10 -6.44 -15.13
C PHE A 77 -1.54 -6.67 -14.66
N MET A 78 -1.73 -7.25 -13.47
CA MET A 78 -3.07 -7.50 -12.92
C MET A 78 -3.62 -6.31 -12.12
N ASN A 79 -2.81 -5.26 -11.92
CA ASN A 79 -3.13 -4.08 -11.13
C ASN A 79 -3.68 -4.42 -9.74
N GLN A 80 -3.12 -5.44 -9.08
CA GLN A 80 -3.57 -5.89 -7.76
C GLN A 80 -2.72 -5.29 -6.63
N ARG A 81 -3.31 -5.23 -5.44
CA ARG A 81 -2.72 -4.71 -4.20
C ARG A 81 -2.96 -5.69 -3.06
N PRO A 82 -2.28 -5.54 -1.90
CA PRO A 82 -2.59 -6.35 -0.73
C PRO A 82 -4.07 -6.26 -0.39
N SER A 83 -4.66 -7.40 -0.06
CA SER A 83 -6.09 -7.48 0.25
C SER A 83 -6.48 -6.66 1.47
N LEU A 84 -7.66 -6.04 1.40
CA LEU A 84 -8.25 -5.28 2.49
C LEU A 84 -9.32 -6.14 3.19
N PRO A 85 -9.28 -6.29 4.52
CA PRO A 85 -10.29 -7.06 5.24
C PRO A 85 -11.69 -6.45 5.10
N ALA A 86 -12.69 -7.29 4.79
CA ALA A 86 -14.08 -6.85 4.71
C ALA A 86 -14.61 -6.30 6.06
N THR A 87 -14.00 -6.70 7.17
CA THR A 87 -14.32 -6.22 8.53
C THR A 87 -14.05 -4.73 8.72
N TRP A 88 -13.13 -4.14 7.94
CA TRP A 88 -12.87 -2.71 8.03
C TRP A 88 -14.13 -1.90 7.77
N GLY A 89 -14.99 -2.31 6.83
CA GLY A 89 -16.22 -1.60 6.46
C GLY A 89 -17.24 -1.37 7.59
N GLN A 90 -17.02 -1.93 8.78
CA GLN A 90 -17.85 -1.69 9.96
C GLN A 90 -17.35 -0.54 10.85
N HIS A 91 -16.16 0.00 10.59
CA HIS A 91 -15.59 1.14 11.32
C HIS A 91 -15.87 2.48 10.62
N LEU A 92 -16.12 3.54 11.40
CA LEU A 92 -16.52 4.87 10.90
C LEU A 92 -15.48 5.51 9.95
N GLN A 93 -14.20 5.26 10.17
CA GLN A 93 -13.08 5.80 9.37
C GLN A 93 -12.58 4.85 8.28
N SER A 94 -13.22 3.68 8.12
CA SER A 94 -12.83 2.71 7.08
C SER A 94 -12.76 3.25 5.66
N PRO A 95 -13.73 4.04 5.16
CA PRO A 95 -13.67 4.50 3.78
C PRO A 95 -12.46 5.42 3.54
N ASP A 96 -12.14 6.29 4.48
CA ASP A 96 -11.03 7.23 4.37
C ASP A 96 -9.66 6.53 4.42
N VAL A 97 -9.55 5.46 5.22
CA VAL A 97 -8.37 4.60 5.30
C VAL A 97 -8.15 3.88 3.97
N GLN A 98 -9.20 3.25 3.43
CA GLN A 98 -9.13 2.53 2.16
C GLN A 98 -8.82 3.48 0.98
N ASP A 99 -9.41 4.67 1.00
CA ASP A 99 -9.15 5.72 0.01
C ASP A 99 -7.69 6.19 0.09
N LEU A 100 -7.15 6.46 1.28
CA LEU A 100 -5.75 6.87 1.42
C LEU A 100 -4.79 5.80 0.91
N LEU A 101 -5.02 4.52 1.24
CA LEU A 101 -4.22 3.42 0.68
C LEU A 101 -4.30 3.41 -0.85
N SER A 102 -5.53 3.50 -1.39
CA SER A 102 -5.80 3.49 -2.83
C SER A 102 -5.04 4.59 -3.57
N CYS A 103 -5.01 5.80 -3.02
CA CYS A 103 -4.23 6.90 -3.58
C CYS A 103 -2.71 6.69 -3.45
N CYS A 104 -2.21 6.22 -2.31
CA CYS A 104 -0.77 6.05 -2.08
C CYS A 104 -0.16 4.99 -3.00
N TRP A 105 -0.84 3.86 -3.20
CA TRP A 105 -0.34 2.76 -4.02
C TRP A 105 -0.88 2.76 -5.44
N ASP A 106 -1.31 3.91 -5.96
CA ASP A 106 -1.81 4.02 -7.35
C ASP A 106 -0.74 3.53 -8.34
N SER A 107 -1.19 2.92 -9.44
CA SER A 107 -0.28 2.48 -10.50
C SER A 107 0.37 3.66 -11.22
N GLU A 108 -0.34 4.77 -11.35
CA GLU A 108 0.17 5.98 -11.97
C GLU A 108 0.94 6.82 -10.93
N PRO A 109 2.26 7.06 -11.10
CA PRO A 109 3.03 7.84 -10.13
C PRO A 109 2.48 9.26 -9.91
N ASP A 110 1.97 9.90 -10.95
CA ASP A 110 1.44 11.27 -10.88
C ASP A 110 0.06 11.36 -10.18
N ALA A 111 -0.64 10.24 -10.03
CA ALA A 111 -1.89 10.17 -9.27
C ALA A 111 -1.66 10.04 -7.76
N ARG A 112 -0.44 9.71 -7.34
CA ARG A 112 -0.10 9.53 -5.93
C ARG A 112 0.04 10.88 -5.22
N PRO A 113 -0.44 10.98 -3.96
CA PRO A 113 -0.36 12.21 -3.18
C PRO A 113 1.08 12.50 -2.76
N SER A 114 1.41 13.77 -2.50
CA SER A 114 2.69 14.09 -1.85
C SER A 114 2.72 13.59 -0.41
N ALA A 115 3.93 13.34 0.13
CA ALA A 115 4.09 12.94 1.53
C ALA A 115 3.42 13.92 2.52
N ALA A 116 3.49 15.23 2.26
CA ALA A 116 2.81 16.25 3.07
C ALA A 116 1.27 16.13 3.00
N CYS A 117 0.72 15.75 1.84
CA CYS A 117 -0.71 15.46 1.71
C CYS A 117 -1.11 14.21 2.51
N VAL A 118 -0.29 13.15 2.47
CA VAL A 118 -0.50 11.94 3.27
C VAL A 118 -0.48 12.27 4.77
N GLU A 119 0.51 13.03 5.24
CA GLU A 119 0.59 13.49 6.64
C GLU A 119 -0.67 14.25 7.07
N ASN A 120 -1.11 15.21 6.27
CA ASN A 120 -2.32 15.98 6.55
C ASN A 120 -3.55 15.08 6.65
N ARG A 121 -3.70 14.09 5.77
CA ARG A 121 -4.81 13.12 5.85
C ARG A 121 -4.70 12.23 7.09
N LEU A 122 -3.50 11.78 7.45
CA LEU A 122 -3.28 10.97 8.64
C LEU A 122 -3.68 11.70 9.93
N SER A 123 -3.45 13.02 10.00
CA SER A 123 -3.84 13.82 11.17
C SER A 123 -5.34 13.83 11.44
N LEU A 124 -6.18 13.55 10.44
CA LEU A 124 -7.64 13.43 10.57
C LEU A 124 -8.07 12.14 11.27
N PHE A 125 -7.19 11.13 11.34
CA PHE A 125 -7.49 9.86 12.01
C PHE A 125 -7.18 9.88 13.50
N THR A 126 -6.27 10.74 13.94
CA THR A 126 -5.96 10.98 15.36
C THR A 126 -6.99 11.90 15.99
N VAL A 127 -7.82 11.36 16.90
CA VAL A 127 -8.66 12.13 17.84
C VAL A 127 -7.89 12.39 19.12
#